data_AF-A0A3R6TJ20-F1
#
_entry.id   AF-A0A3R6TJ20-F1
#
_cell.length_a   1.000
_cell.length_b   1.000
_cell.length_c   1.000
_cell.angle_alpha   90.00
_cell.angle_beta   90.00
_cell.angle_gamma   90.00
#
_symmetry.space_group_name_H-M   'P 1'
#
loop_
_entity.id
_entity.type
_entity.pdbx_description
1 polymer ?
#
loop_
_entity_poly.entity_id
_entity_poly.type
_entity_poly.pdbx_seq_one_letter_code
_entity_poly.pdbx_strand_id
1 'polypeptide(L)'
;MMFKEGTCPKCHEKIQVPEDREQIICMFCGEEIRVADALGEKKTIREPLAEAEYVKYAECAENGLRSLIRTCDKPMMNFKKNLYAGQFEEFYGANSSVFEAMDKLCGSTDNPEDKIQEMVSWMTGTANEELGKLKFKGHKTQKQMDYNFMISIYLVPAVRKYPSDFSEPFADQLLAAWNEMFSVNLGKASYEDIAGGFKRKLCYVTTAICESLGKEADCYELRLLKDYRDQYMESDPERKEMVDEYYDIAPTIVKRMDRCDNRKELYQDLYDRYLMPCIHEIEDEKYEECCNRYQDMVMELKSRYMN
;
A
#
# COMPACT_ATOMS: atom_id res chain seq x y z
N MET A 1 -20.29 -6.88 37.99
CA MET A 1 -21.19 -6.55 36.88
C MET A 1 -20.52 -5.44 36.09
N MET A 2 -20.01 -5.75 34.89
CA MET A 2 -19.36 -4.77 34.01
C MET A 2 -20.42 -4.14 33.11
N PHE A 3 -20.36 -2.82 32.94
CA PHE A 3 -21.27 -2.06 32.11
C PHE A 3 -20.48 -1.38 31.00
N LYS A 4 -21.00 -1.42 29.78
CA LYS A 4 -20.48 -0.67 28.62
C LYS A 4 -21.41 0.48 28.27
N GLU A 5 -20.85 1.53 27.69
CA GLU A 5 -21.66 2.60 27.09
C GLU A 5 -22.24 2.08 25.77
N GLY A 6 -23.56 2.11 25.64
CA GLY A 6 -24.30 1.77 24.43
C GLY A 6 -25.33 2.84 24.09
N THR A 7 -26.04 2.65 22.99
CA THR A 7 -27.07 3.58 22.51
C THR A 7 -28.38 2.81 22.32
N CYS A 8 -29.49 3.32 22.86
CA CYS A 8 -30.77 2.68 22.64
C CYS A 8 -31.15 2.70 21.14
N PRO A 9 -31.46 1.55 20.51
CA PRO A 9 -31.82 1.52 19.08
C PRO A 9 -33.17 2.19 18.77
N LYS A 10 -33.98 2.53 19.79
CA LYS A 10 -35.32 3.11 19.64
C LYS A 10 -35.36 4.62 19.86
N CYS A 11 -34.82 5.10 20.97
CA CYS A 11 -34.81 6.53 21.31
C CYS A 11 -33.46 7.20 21.11
N HIS A 12 -32.42 6.44 20.77
CA HIS A 12 -31.06 6.92 20.50
C HIS A 12 -30.35 7.57 21.70
N GLU A 13 -30.91 7.43 22.91
CA GLU A 13 -30.26 7.88 24.13
C GLU A 13 -29.10 6.97 24.54
N LYS A 14 -28.08 7.59 25.14
CA LYS A 14 -26.93 6.87 25.70
C LYS A 14 -27.33 6.15 26.97
N ILE A 15 -27.05 4.85 27.02
CA ILE A 15 -27.41 3.98 28.14
C ILE A 15 -26.21 3.17 28.62
N GLN A 16 -26.23 2.79 29.89
CA GLN A 16 -25.28 1.81 30.42
C GLN A 16 -25.86 0.40 30.24
N VAL A 17 -25.13 -0.43 29.53
CA VAL A 17 -25.55 -1.76 29.11
C VAL A 17 -24.74 -2.80 29.90
N PRO A 18 -25.38 -3.63 30.75
CA PRO A 18 -24.71 -4.74 31.43
C PRO A 18 -24.31 -5.83 30.42
N GLU A 19 -23.06 -6.29 30.50
CA GLU A 19 -22.54 -7.31 29.59
C GLU A 19 -23.05 -8.73 29.88
N ASP A 20 -23.60 -8.98 31.07
CA ASP A 20 -24.03 -10.30 31.54
C ASP A 20 -25.51 -10.61 31.26
N ARG A 21 -26.17 -9.80 30.41
CA ARG A 21 -27.58 -9.96 30.06
C ARG A 21 -27.80 -9.94 28.55
N GLU A 22 -28.77 -10.71 28.08
CA GLU A 22 -29.17 -10.68 26.66
C GLU A 22 -30.13 -9.53 26.35
N GLN A 23 -30.96 -9.14 27.32
CA GLN A 23 -32.01 -8.12 27.18
C GLN A 23 -32.03 -7.18 28.37
N ILE A 24 -32.32 -5.91 28.09
CA ILE A 24 -32.52 -4.86 29.09
C ILE A 24 -33.72 -3.99 28.70
N ILE A 25 -34.24 -3.22 29.65
CA ILE A 25 -35.28 -2.21 29.38
C ILE A 25 -34.61 -0.84 29.33
N CYS A 26 -34.86 -0.07 28.28
CA CYS A 26 -34.34 1.28 28.16
C CYS A 26 -34.95 2.17 29.26
N MET A 27 -34.11 2.83 30.05
CA MET A 27 -34.57 3.74 31.10
C MET A 27 -35.23 5.04 30.59
N PHE A 28 -35.06 5.36 29.30
CA PHE A 28 -35.60 6.59 28.70
C PHE A 28 -36.95 6.37 28.01
N CYS A 29 -37.07 5.34 27.17
CA CYS A 29 -38.32 5.06 26.44
C CYS A 29 -39.14 3.90 27.01
N GLY A 30 -38.61 3.13 27.96
CA GLY A 30 -39.30 1.99 28.56
C GLY A 30 -39.39 0.75 27.67
N GLU A 31 -38.79 0.77 26.47
CA GLU A 31 -38.83 -0.35 25.53
C GLU A 31 -37.79 -1.42 25.91
N GLU A 32 -38.15 -2.69 25.70
CA GLU A 32 -37.23 -3.81 25.82
C GLU A 32 -36.27 -3.85 24.61
N ILE A 33 -34.97 -3.95 24.89
CA ILE A 33 -33.89 -3.90 23.90
C ILE A 33 -32.89 -5.03 24.13
N ARG A 34 -32.33 -5.57 23.05
CA ARG A 34 -31.22 -6.52 23.13
C ARG A 34 -29.91 -5.78 23.40
N VAL A 35 -29.07 -6.39 24.23
CA VAL A 35 -27.76 -5.84 24.59
C VAL A 35 -26.85 -5.68 23.37
N ALA A 36 -26.82 -6.66 22.47
CA ALA A 36 -26.07 -6.61 21.20
C ALA A 36 -26.46 -5.41 20.32
N ASP A 37 -27.76 -5.17 20.13
CA ASP A 37 -28.27 -4.05 19.32
C ASP A 37 -27.89 -2.69 19.94
N ALA A 38 -27.90 -2.61 21.28
CA ALA A 38 -27.51 -1.40 22.00
C ALA A 38 -26.01 -1.11 21.95
N LEU A 39 -25.17 -2.14 21.77
CA LEU A 39 -23.73 -2.00 21.62
C LEU A 39 -23.29 -1.81 20.15
N GLY A 40 -24.24 -1.73 19.22
CA GLY A 40 -23.95 -1.52 17.80
C GLY A 40 -23.48 -2.77 17.07
N GLU A 41 -23.66 -3.96 17.65
CA GLU A 41 -23.43 -5.23 16.95
C GLU A 41 -24.53 -5.39 15.90
N LYS A 42 -24.23 -5.02 14.65
CA LYS A 42 -25.17 -5.18 13.53
C LYS A 42 -25.46 -6.67 13.32
N LYS A 43 -26.67 -7.12 13.66
CA LYS A 43 -27.26 -8.27 12.96
C LYS A 43 -27.50 -7.86 11.51
N THR A 44 -26.56 -8.14 10.62
CA THR A 44 -26.96 -8.40 9.23
C THR A 44 -27.89 -9.61 9.27
N ILE A 45 -29.19 -9.37 9.20
CA ILE A 45 -30.15 -10.40 8.80
C ILE A 45 -29.79 -10.68 7.33
N ARG A 46 -28.99 -11.73 7.09
CA ARG A 46 -28.51 -12.08 5.76
C ARG A 46 -29.54 -13.03 5.15
N GLU A 47 -30.34 -12.53 4.21
CA GLU A 47 -31.24 -13.39 3.45
C GLU A 47 -30.40 -14.35 2.59
N PRO A 48 -30.72 -15.66 2.57
CA PRO A 48 -30.02 -16.61 1.74
C PRO A 48 -30.20 -16.24 0.25
N LEU A 49 -29.12 -16.32 -0.52
CA LEU A 49 -29.16 -16.10 -1.96
C LEU A 49 -30.08 -17.13 -2.63
N ALA A 50 -30.79 -16.70 -3.69
CA ALA A 50 -31.42 -17.67 -4.56
C ALA A 50 -30.36 -18.56 -5.24
N GLU A 51 -30.67 -19.83 -5.48
CA GLU A 51 -29.73 -20.82 -6.04
C GLU A 51 -29.01 -20.30 -7.30
N ALA A 52 -29.76 -19.70 -8.23
CA ALA A 52 -29.20 -19.17 -9.47
C ALA A 52 -28.22 -18.00 -9.25
N GLU A 53 -28.45 -17.17 -8.23
CA GLU A 53 -27.55 -16.08 -7.86
C GLU A 53 -26.30 -16.61 -7.18
N TYR A 54 -26.46 -17.59 -6.28
CA TYR A 54 -25.33 -18.26 -5.64
C TYR A 54 -24.38 -18.88 -6.67
N VAL A 55 -24.92 -19.63 -7.63
CA VAL A 55 -24.12 -20.24 -8.72
C VAL A 55 -23.38 -19.17 -9.52
N LYS A 56 -24.06 -18.08 -9.90
CA LYS A 56 -23.44 -16.97 -10.63
C LYS A 56 -22.27 -16.34 -9.86
N TYR A 57 -22.46 -16.07 -8.56
CA TYR A 57 -21.39 -15.49 -7.74
C TYR A 57 -20.26 -16.49 -7.49
N ALA A 58 -20.56 -17.77 -7.29
CA ALA A 58 -19.56 -18.82 -7.14
C ALA A 58 -18.67 -18.94 -8.38
N GLU A 59 -19.27 -18.99 -9.57
CA GLU A 59 -18.53 -19.02 -10.84
C GLU A 59 -17.69 -17.75 -11.05
N CYS A 60 -18.23 -16.58 -10.71
CA CYS A 60 -17.51 -15.32 -10.82
C CYS A 60 -16.28 -15.28 -9.89
N ALA A 61 -16.45 -15.66 -8.63
CA ALA A 61 -15.37 -15.69 -7.65
C ALA A 61 -14.30 -16.71 -8.03
N GLU A 62 -14.70 -17.94 -8.38
CA GLU A 62 -13.77 -19.00 -8.74
C GLU A 62 -12.97 -18.64 -10.00
N ASN A 63 -13.65 -18.27 -11.08
CA ASN A 63 -12.97 -17.93 -12.33
C ASN A 63 -12.07 -16.71 -12.17
N GLY A 64 -12.52 -15.68 -11.43
CA GLY A 64 -11.74 -14.49 -11.16
C GLY A 64 -10.45 -14.78 -10.39
N LEU A 65 -10.56 -15.50 -9.27
CA LEU A 65 -9.42 -15.84 -8.42
C LEU A 65 -8.41 -16.75 -9.13
N ARG A 66 -8.88 -17.71 -9.94
CA ARG A 66 -8.00 -18.55 -10.76
C ARG A 66 -7.36 -17.75 -11.89
N SER A 67 -8.10 -16.83 -12.51
CA SER A 67 -7.58 -15.98 -13.58
C SER A 67 -6.43 -15.10 -13.08
N LEU A 68 -6.55 -14.50 -11.89
CA LEU A 68 -5.49 -13.70 -11.28
C LEU A 68 -4.13 -14.42 -11.26
N ILE A 69 -4.12 -15.72 -10.98
CA ILE A 69 -2.90 -16.53 -11.01
C ILE A 69 -2.45 -16.80 -12.45
N ARG A 70 -3.37 -17.28 -13.31
CA ARG A 70 -3.04 -17.71 -14.68
C ARG A 70 -2.54 -16.57 -15.55
N THR A 71 -3.08 -15.36 -15.36
CA THR A 71 -2.75 -14.18 -16.17
C THR A 71 -1.72 -13.28 -15.51
N CYS A 72 -1.17 -13.65 -14.33
CA CYS A 72 -0.11 -12.89 -13.68
C CYS A 72 1.17 -12.97 -14.52
N ASP A 73 1.47 -11.93 -15.30
CA ASP A 73 2.70 -11.80 -16.08
C ASP A 73 3.45 -10.52 -15.69
N LYS A 74 4.70 -10.68 -15.23
CA LYS A 74 5.62 -9.58 -14.89
C LYS A 74 4.99 -8.43 -14.10
N PRO A 75 4.32 -8.69 -12.96
CA PRO A 75 3.59 -7.66 -12.20
C PRO A 75 4.50 -6.57 -11.61
N MET A 76 5.82 -6.82 -11.57
CA MET A 76 6.84 -5.87 -11.12
C MET A 76 7.18 -4.79 -12.15
N MET A 77 6.85 -5.00 -13.44
CA MET A 77 7.33 -4.14 -14.54
C MET A 77 6.93 -2.66 -14.37
N ASN A 78 5.72 -2.43 -13.84
CA ASN A 78 5.16 -1.10 -13.64
C ASN A 78 5.16 -0.66 -12.16
N PHE A 79 5.91 -1.35 -11.29
CA PHE A 79 6.05 -0.94 -9.90
C PHE A 79 7.02 0.25 -9.78
N LYS A 80 6.49 1.44 -10.07
CA LYS A 80 7.20 2.73 -9.98
C LYS A 80 6.31 3.74 -9.27
N LYS A 81 6.89 4.74 -8.60
CA LYS A 81 6.14 5.75 -7.82
C LYS A 81 5.02 6.40 -8.64
N ASN A 82 5.34 6.81 -9.87
CA ASN A 82 4.42 7.50 -10.78
C ASN A 82 3.37 6.59 -11.44
N LEU A 83 3.57 5.26 -11.43
CA LEU A 83 2.67 4.31 -12.07
C LEU A 83 1.83 3.53 -11.07
N TYR A 84 2.36 3.25 -9.87
CA TYR A 84 1.76 2.32 -8.92
C TYR A 84 0.32 2.69 -8.56
N ALA A 85 0.03 3.96 -8.26
CA ALA A 85 -1.31 4.39 -7.90
C ALA A 85 -2.32 4.10 -9.02
N GLY A 86 -1.98 4.43 -10.28
CA GLY A 86 -2.84 4.13 -11.44
C GLY A 86 -3.01 2.63 -11.68
N GLN A 87 -1.91 1.86 -11.63
CA GLN A 87 -1.95 0.41 -11.81
C GLN A 87 -2.75 -0.28 -10.70
N PHE A 88 -2.67 0.23 -9.47
CA PHE A 88 -3.43 -0.28 -8.35
C PHE A 88 -4.94 -0.03 -8.51
N GLU A 89 -5.35 1.18 -8.90
CA GLU A 89 -6.76 1.47 -9.16
C GLU A 89 -7.30 0.67 -10.35
N GLU A 90 -6.51 0.49 -11.41
CA GLU A 90 -6.88 -0.38 -12.54
C GLU A 90 -7.07 -1.82 -12.09
N PHE A 91 -6.13 -2.36 -11.31
CA PHE A 91 -6.23 -3.69 -10.74
C PHE A 91 -7.46 -3.83 -9.83
N TYR A 92 -7.70 -2.86 -8.93
CA TYR A 92 -8.84 -2.87 -8.03
C TYR A 92 -10.17 -2.82 -8.80
N GLY A 93 -10.28 -1.92 -9.77
CA GLY A 93 -11.47 -1.77 -10.62
C GLY A 93 -11.76 -3.01 -11.45
N ALA A 94 -10.74 -3.58 -12.09
CA ALA A 94 -10.86 -4.79 -12.91
C ALA A 94 -11.30 -6.03 -12.12
N ASN A 95 -11.05 -6.06 -10.81
CA ASN A 95 -11.41 -7.18 -9.93
C ASN A 95 -12.60 -6.88 -8.99
N SER A 96 -13.24 -5.72 -9.12
CA SER A 96 -14.35 -5.31 -8.26
C SER A 96 -15.51 -6.31 -8.24
N SER A 97 -15.88 -6.87 -9.40
CA SER A 97 -16.94 -7.89 -9.49
C SER A 97 -16.56 -9.21 -8.80
N VAL A 98 -15.26 -9.53 -8.74
CA VAL A 98 -14.76 -10.69 -8.00
C VAL A 98 -14.92 -10.45 -6.50
N PHE A 99 -14.54 -9.28 -6.00
CA PHE A 99 -14.71 -8.93 -4.59
C PHE A 99 -16.18 -8.87 -4.18
N GLU A 100 -17.06 -8.33 -5.02
CA GLU A 100 -18.51 -8.38 -4.80
C GLU A 100 -19.00 -9.83 -4.71
N ALA A 101 -18.57 -10.70 -5.62
CA ALA A 101 -18.96 -12.10 -5.58
C ALA A 101 -18.50 -12.81 -4.29
N MET A 102 -17.28 -12.56 -3.85
CA MET A 102 -16.75 -13.08 -2.59
C MET A 102 -17.58 -12.61 -1.39
N ASP A 103 -17.90 -11.31 -1.35
CA ASP A 103 -18.76 -10.70 -0.32
C ASP A 103 -20.13 -11.37 -0.26
N LYS A 104 -20.78 -11.55 -1.41
CA LYS A 104 -22.09 -12.20 -1.50
C LYS A 104 -22.07 -13.65 -1.02
N LEU A 105 -21.05 -14.42 -1.40
CA LEU A 105 -20.89 -15.81 -0.98
C LEU A 105 -20.63 -15.94 0.51
N CYS A 106 -19.75 -15.11 1.08
CA CYS A 106 -19.51 -15.06 2.52
C CYS A 106 -20.74 -14.54 3.29
N GLY A 107 -21.53 -13.68 2.67
CA GLY A 107 -22.79 -13.19 3.22
C GLY A 107 -23.90 -14.23 3.22
N SER A 108 -23.88 -15.21 2.31
CA SER A 108 -24.97 -16.17 2.13
C SER A 108 -24.79 -17.51 2.86
N THR A 109 -23.76 -17.63 3.70
CA THR A 109 -23.43 -18.87 4.43
C THR A 109 -23.37 -18.62 5.93
N ASP A 110 -23.72 -19.63 6.72
CA ASP A 110 -23.54 -19.63 8.17
C ASP A 110 -22.07 -19.83 8.58
N ASN A 111 -21.24 -20.34 7.66
CA ASN A 111 -19.81 -20.60 7.87
C ASN A 111 -18.96 -19.82 6.86
N PRO A 112 -18.81 -18.50 7.04
CA PRO A 112 -18.04 -17.65 6.12
C PRO A 112 -16.55 -18.03 6.10
N GLU A 113 -16.02 -18.55 7.20
CA GLU A 113 -14.62 -18.98 7.31
C GLU A 113 -14.30 -20.16 6.37
N ASP A 114 -15.16 -21.17 6.31
CA ASP A 114 -15.02 -22.31 5.39
C ASP A 114 -15.08 -21.83 3.93
N LYS A 115 -15.99 -20.88 3.64
CA LYS A 115 -16.11 -20.32 2.29
C LYS A 115 -14.85 -19.53 1.91
N ILE A 116 -14.26 -18.78 2.83
CA ILE A 116 -12.98 -18.10 2.62
C ILE A 116 -11.88 -19.11 2.36
N GLN A 117 -11.79 -20.18 3.14
CA GLN A 117 -10.80 -21.23 2.97
C GLN A 117 -10.92 -21.89 1.59
N GLU A 118 -12.14 -22.16 1.13
CA GLU A 118 -12.41 -22.66 -0.21
C GLU A 118 -11.87 -21.71 -1.29
N MET A 119 -12.16 -20.40 -1.18
CA MET A 119 -11.67 -19.38 -2.12
C MET A 119 -10.14 -19.27 -2.14
N VAL A 120 -9.50 -19.34 -0.96
CA VAL A 120 -8.03 -19.39 -0.83
C VAL A 120 -7.47 -20.65 -1.49
N SER A 121 -8.15 -21.79 -1.38
CA SER A 121 -7.72 -23.05 -2.01
C SER A 121 -7.71 -22.97 -3.54
N TRP A 122 -8.66 -22.24 -4.15
CA TRP A 122 -8.68 -22.03 -5.59
C TRP A 122 -7.43 -21.31 -6.09
N MET A 123 -6.97 -20.31 -5.35
CA MET A 123 -5.75 -19.58 -5.67
C MET A 123 -4.49 -20.42 -5.47
N THR A 124 -4.30 -20.97 -4.27
CA THR A 124 -3.09 -21.72 -3.90
C THR A 124 -2.95 -22.99 -4.75
N GLY A 125 -4.04 -23.72 -4.97
CA GLY A 125 -4.10 -24.88 -5.86
C GLY A 125 -3.73 -24.54 -7.30
N THR A 126 -4.32 -23.47 -7.86
CA THR A 126 -4.01 -23.02 -9.23
C THR A 126 -2.54 -22.62 -9.36
N ALA A 127 -1.98 -21.92 -8.38
CA ALA A 127 -0.58 -21.51 -8.41
C ALA A 127 0.37 -22.72 -8.36
N ASN A 128 0.08 -23.70 -7.51
CA ASN A 128 0.84 -24.93 -7.42
C ASN A 128 0.80 -25.74 -8.72
N GLU A 129 -0.37 -25.83 -9.36
CA GLU A 129 -0.52 -26.47 -10.68
C GLU A 129 0.31 -25.74 -11.77
N GLU A 130 0.20 -24.41 -11.86
CA GLU A 130 0.95 -23.62 -12.85
C GLU A 130 2.47 -23.74 -12.65
N LEU A 131 2.95 -23.70 -11.41
CA LEU A 131 4.36 -23.93 -11.09
C LEU A 131 4.80 -25.37 -11.38
N GLY A 132 3.91 -26.33 -11.18
CA GLY A 132 4.13 -27.75 -11.52
C GLY A 132 4.40 -27.97 -13.01
N LYS A 133 3.74 -27.21 -13.90
CA LYS A 133 3.88 -27.30 -15.36
C LYS A 133 5.26 -26.83 -15.87
N LEU A 134 5.94 -25.96 -15.13
CA LEU A 134 7.24 -25.43 -15.54
C LEU A 134 8.33 -26.49 -15.36
N LYS A 135 9.21 -26.66 -16.34
CA LYS A 135 10.29 -27.66 -16.28
C LYS A 135 11.55 -27.15 -15.57
N PHE A 136 11.87 -25.88 -15.76
CA PHE A 136 13.13 -25.29 -15.28
C PHE A 136 12.97 -24.62 -13.93
N LYS A 137 13.89 -24.91 -12.99
CA LYS A 137 13.89 -24.36 -11.64
C LYS A 137 13.91 -22.82 -11.64
N GLY A 138 14.73 -22.20 -12.49
CA GLY A 138 14.80 -20.74 -12.60
C GLY A 138 13.46 -20.10 -12.99
N HIS A 139 12.75 -20.69 -13.96
CA HIS A 139 11.42 -20.20 -14.36
C HIS A 139 10.38 -20.38 -13.26
N LYS A 140 10.43 -21.50 -12.51
CA LYS A 140 9.57 -21.70 -11.33
C LYS A 140 9.80 -20.62 -10.29
N THR A 141 11.06 -20.37 -9.94
CA THR A 141 11.42 -19.35 -8.95
C THR A 141 10.95 -17.97 -9.40
N GLN A 142 11.18 -17.59 -10.65
CA GLN A 142 10.71 -16.31 -11.18
C GLN A 142 9.18 -16.21 -11.14
N LYS A 143 8.46 -17.23 -11.59
CA LYS A 143 6.99 -17.21 -11.61
C LYS A 143 6.40 -17.18 -10.21
N GLN A 144 7.00 -17.87 -9.24
CA GLN A 144 6.61 -17.79 -7.84
C GLN A 144 6.86 -16.38 -7.29
N MET A 145 7.98 -15.73 -7.64
CA MET A 145 8.22 -14.33 -7.27
C MET A 145 7.18 -13.38 -7.88
N ASP A 146 6.78 -13.60 -9.13
CA ASP A 146 5.70 -12.82 -9.76
C ASP A 146 4.39 -12.96 -8.96
N TYR A 147 3.99 -14.18 -8.59
CA TYR A 147 2.79 -14.39 -7.76
C TYR A 147 2.88 -13.74 -6.39
N ASN A 148 4.00 -13.94 -5.70
CA ASN A 148 4.26 -13.33 -4.40
C ASN A 148 4.12 -11.81 -4.45
N PHE A 149 4.64 -11.21 -5.52
CA PHE A 149 4.55 -9.78 -5.76
C PHE A 149 3.11 -9.34 -6.04
N MET A 150 2.41 -10.00 -6.96
CA MET A 150 1.01 -9.69 -7.27
C MET A 150 0.13 -9.75 -6.01
N ILE A 151 0.32 -10.78 -5.19
CA ILE A 151 -0.43 -10.97 -3.94
C ILE A 151 -0.11 -9.87 -2.94
N SER A 152 1.17 -9.66 -2.64
CA SER A 152 1.60 -8.74 -1.59
C SER A 152 1.38 -7.27 -1.96
N ILE A 153 1.44 -6.92 -3.24
CA ILE A 153 1.46 -5.53 -3.72
C ILE A 153 0.12 -5.08 -4.28
N TYR A 154 -0.65 -5.99 -4.89
CA TYR A 154 -1.93 -5.63 -5.51
C TYR A 154 -3.10 -6.30 -4.81
N LEU A 155 -3.14 -7.64 -4.74
CA LEU A 155 -4.34 -8.34 -4.28
C LEU A 155 -4.68 -8.08 -2.81
N VAL A 156 -3.73 -8.29 -1.89
CA VAL A 156 -3.96 -8.10 -0.45
C VAL A 156 -4.38 -6.66 -0.15
N PRO A 157 -3.68 -5.63 -0.63
CA PRO A 157 -4.12 -4.25 -0.43
C PRO A 157 -5.48 -3.96 -1.09
N ALA A 158 -5.76 -4.51 -2.28
CA ALA A 158 -7.04 -4.33 -2.97
C ALA A 158 -8.21 -4.93 -2.18
N VAL A 159 -8.08 -6.16 -1.69
CA VAL A 159 -9.13 -6.79 -0.88
C VAL A 159 -9.33 -6.01 0.42
N ARG A 160 -8.26 -5.59 1.09
CA ARG A 160 -8.36 -4.81 2.34
C ARG A 160 -8.97 -3.42 2.13
N LYS A 161 -8.83 -2.84 0.94
CA LYS A 161 -9.52 -1.61 0.54
C LYS A 161 -11.02 -1.82 0.30
N TYR A 162 -11.45 -3.04 -0.04
CA TYR A 162 -12.87 -3.35 -0.25
C TYR A 162 -13.64 -3.37 1.09
N PRO A 163 -14.70 -2.56 1.26
CA PRO A 163 -15.34 -2.33 2.55
C PRO A 163 -16.35 -3.45 2.92
N SER A 164 -15.85 -4.65 3.22
CA SER A 164 -16.66 -5.78 3.69
C SER A 164 -15.98 -6.56 4.82
N ASP A 165 -16.80 -7.25 5.62
CA ASP A 165 -16.39 -8.11 6.73
C ASP A 165 -15.52 -9.29 6.27
N PHE A 166 -15.63 -9.74 5.01
CA PHE A 166 -14.80 -10.84 4.50
C PHE A 166 -13.34 -10.45 4.25
N SER A 167 -13.07 -9.15 4.06
CA SER A 167 -11.81 -8.65 3.48
C SER A 167 -10.58 -8.97 4.35
N GLU A 168 -10.64 -8.66 5.65
CA GLU A 168 -9.53 -8.93 6.58
C GLU A 168 -9.32 -10.45 6.81
N PRO A 169 -10.37 -11.24 7.11
CA PRO A 169 -10.23 -12.70 7.24
C PRO A 169 -9.69 -13.38 5.96
N PHE A 170 -10.11 -12.94 4.77
CA PHE A 170 -9.57 -13.47 3.52
C PHE A 170 -8.08 -13.17 3.36
N ALA A 171 -7.67 -11.92 3.63
CA ALA A 171 -6.25 -11.56 3.56
C ALA A 171 -5.40 -12.40 4.52
N ASP A 172 -5.87 -12.61 5.75
CA ASP A 172 -5.15 -13.42 6.76
C ASP A 172 -5.05 -14.89 6.35
N GLN A 173 -6.16 -15.51 5.94
CA GLN A 173 -6.16 -16.90 5.50
C GLN A 173 -5.34 -17.13 4.22
N LEU A 174 -5.42 -16.21 3.26
CA LEU A 174 -4.62 -16.26 2.03
C LEU A 174 -3.13 -16.23 2.37
N LEU A 175 -2.69 -15.26 3.18
CA LEU A 175 -1.28 -15.12 3.55
C LEU A 175 -0.78 -16.33 4.34
N ALA A 176 -1.56 -16.85 5.28
CA ALA A 176 -1.20 -18.04 6.04
C ALA A 176 -1.00 -19.25 5.12
N ALA A 177 -2.00 -19.58 4.29
CA ALA A 177 -1.93 -20.73 3.38
C ALA A 177 -0.82 -20.56 2.33
N TRP A 178 -0.63 -19.36 1.81
CA TRP A 178 0.38 -19.07 0.79
C TRP A 178 1.80 -19.17 1.33
N ASN A 179 2.04 -18.58 2.52
CA ASN A 179 3.35 -18.61 3.17
C ASN A 179 3.78 -20.04 3.53
N GLU A 180 2.84 -20.86 4.01
CA GLU A 180 3.07 -22.27 4.29
C GLU A 180 3.37 -23.05 3.00
N MET A 181 2.46 -22.99 2.02
CA MET A 181 2.56 -23.80 0.80
C MET A 181 3.81 -23.50 -0.02
N PHE A 182 4.20 -22.23 -0.11
CA PHE A 182 5.30 -21.79 -0.97
C PHE A 182 6.58 -21.47 -0.18
N SER A 183 6.58 -21.67 1.14
CA SER A 183 7.72 -21.41 2.03
C SER A 183 8.26 -19.97 1.88
N VAL A 184 7.35 -19.00 1.98
CA VAL A 184 7.65 -17.56 1.86
C VAL A 184 7.11 -16.79 3.07
N ASN A 185 7.41 -15.50 3.15
CA ASN A 185 6.96 -14.64 4.23
C ASN A 185 6.39 -13.32 3.66
N LEU A 186 5.18 -13.40 3.12
CA LEU A 186 4.43 -12.25 2.64
C LEU A 186 3.74 -11.56 3.81
N GLY A 187 3.80 -10.23 3.82
CA GLY A 187 3.17 -9.38 4.82
C GLY A 187 1.81 -8.83 4.38
N LYS A 188 0.98 -8.43 5.34
CA LYS A 188 -0.33 -7.83 5.12
C LYS A 188 -0.25 -6.31 4.97
N ALA A 189 0.47 -5.83 3.95
CA ALA A 189 0.60 -4.39 3.70
C ALA A 189 -0.74 -3.78 3.23
N SER A 190 -0.99 -2.52 3.57
CA SER A 190 -2.08 -1.71 3.00
C SER A 190 -1.61 -0.99 1.73
N TYR A 191 -2.55 -0.38 1.00
CA TYR A 191 -2.21 0.48 -0.13
C TYR A 191 -1.37 1.65 0.35
N GLU A 192 -1.74 2.25 1.48
CA GLU A 192 -1.07 3.38 2.10
C GLU A 192 0.35 3.03 2.55
N ASP A 193 0.59 1.81 3.06
CA ASP A 193 1.94 1.36 3.43
C ASP A 193 2.85 1.26 2.19
N ILE A 194 2.33 0.74 1.09
CA ILE A 194 3.10 0.56 -0.15
C ILE A 194 3.31 1.89 -0.86
N ALA A 195 2.23 2.68 -1.03
CA ALA A 195 2.28 4.03 -1.57
C ALA A 195 3.20 4.92 -0.72
N GLY A 196 3.11 4.77 0.60
CA GLY A 196 3.98 5.38 1.59
C GLY A 196 5.44 4.91 1.50
N GLY A 197 5.68 3.66 1.08
CA GLY A 197 7.01 3.13 0.80
C GLY A 197 7.73 3.82 -0.37
N PHE A 198 6.97 4.42 -1.31
CA PHE A 198 7.54 5.33 -2.31
C PHE A 198 7.85 6.73 -1.76
N LYS A 199 7.45 7.06 -0.53
CA LYS A 199 7.87 8.30 0.10
C LYS A 199 9.38 8.26 0.25
N ARG A 200 9.98 9.29 -0.32
CA ARG A 200 11.39 9.38 -0.58
C ARG A 200 12.18 9.46 0.72
N LYS A 201 12.99 8.43 0.97
CA LYS A 201 14.12 8.57 1.87
C LYS A 201 15.11 9.55 1.24
N LEU A 202 15.13 10.77 1.77
CA LEU A 202 16.25 11.73 1.72
C LEU A 202 16.62 12.30 0.33
N CYS A 203 17.07 13.55 0.29
CA CYS A 203 17.69 14.13 -0.89
C CYS A 203 19.10 13.54 -1.02
N TYR A 204 19.27 12.42 -1.73
CA TYR A 204 20.53 11.64 -1.80
C TYR A 204 21.82 12.48 -1.91
N VAL A 205 21.90 13.37 -2.90
CA VAL A 205 23.07 14.23 -3.11
C VAL A 205 23.26 15.20 -1.95
N THR A 206 22.19 15.86 -1.50
CA THR A 206 22.24 16.76 -0.34
C THR A 206 22.68 16.03 0.93
N THR A 207 22.17 14.82 1.18
CA THR A 207 22.56 14.00 2.32
C THR A 207 24.04 13.66 2.23
N ALA A 208 24.52 13.22 1.07
CA ALA A 208 25.95 12.92 0.87
C ALA A 208 26.83 14.17 1.07
N ILE A 209 26.38 15.35 0.62
CA ILE A 209 27.06 16.62 0.88
C ILE A 209 27.14 16.91 2.38
N CYS A 210 26.00 16.91 3.08
CA CYS A 210 25.93 17.19 4.51
C CYS A 210 26.76 16.20 5.34
N GLU A 211 26.70 14.90 5.02
CA GLU A 211 27.52 13.87 5.66
C GLU A 211 29.01 14.07 5.39
N SER A 212 29.40 14.41 4.15
CA SER A 212 30.80 14.69 3.79
C SER A 212 31.36 15.88 4.57
N LEU A 213 30.51 16.86 4.92
CA LEU A 213 30.87 18.02 5.72
C LEU A 213 30.78 17.77 7.23
N GLY A 214 30.43 16.54 7.65
CA GLY A 214 30.31 16.18 9.06
C GLY A 214 29.10 16.81 9.76
N LYS A 215 28.07 17.21 9.02
CA LYS A 215 26.80 17.70 9.59
C LYS A 215 25.98 16.52 10.13
N GLU A 216 25.08 16.81 11.07
CA GLU A 216 24.17 15.82 11.64
C GLU A 216 23.14 15.31 10.61
N ALA A 217 22.61 14.11 10.84
CA ALA A 217 21.68 13.44 9.92
C ALA A 217 20.34 14.19 9.71
N ASP A 218 19.97 15.08 10.63
CA ASP A 218 18.77 15.93 10.57
C ASP A 218 19.13 17.43 10.64
N CYS A 219 20.23 17.81 10.00
CA CYS A 219 20.69 19.20 9.99
C CYS A 219 19.65 20.15 9.35
N TYR A 220 19.78 21.44 9.66
CA TYR A 220 18.85 22.48 9.20
C TYR A 220 18.68 22.48 7.67
N GLU A 221 19.79 22.34 6.94
CA GLU A 221 19.83 22.35 5.48
C GLU A 221 18.97 21.23 4.88
N LEU A 222 19.07 20.02 5.44
CA LEU A 222 18.29 18.87 5.00
C LEU A 222 16.79 19.05 5.26
N ARG A 223 16.43 19.60 6.42
CA ARG A 223 15.03 19.88 6.77
C ARG A 223 14.43 20.95 5.85
N LEU A 224 15.14 22.06 5.67
CA LEU A 224 14.69 23.16 4.81
C LEU A 224 14.47 22.71 3.36
N LEU A 225 15.45 22.01 2.77
CA LEU A 225 15.36 21.54 1.39
C LEU A 225 14.31 20.44 1.21
N LYS A 226 14.09 19.62 2.23
CA LYS A 226 13.02 18.61 2.24
C LYS A 226 11.66 19.28 2.26
N ASP A 227 11.46 20.27 3.13
CA ASP A 227 10.20 21.01 3.22
C ASP A 227 9.92 21.77 1.92
N TYR A 228 10.94 22.42 1.34
CA TYR A 228 10.82 23.05 0.02
C TYR A 228 10.40 22.06 -1.07
N ARG A 229 11.03 20.88 -1.14
CA ARG A 229 10.64 19.85 -2.11
C ARG A 229 9.19 19.40 -1.90
N ASP A 230 8.84 19.07 -0.66
CA ASP A 230 7.55 18.47 -0.32
C ASP A 230 6.40 19.48 -0.48
N GLN A 231 6.64 20.78 -0.25
CA GLN A 231 5.61 21.82 -0.34
C GLN A 231 5.57 22.50 -1.72
N TYR A 232 6.72 22.84 -2.30
CA TYR A 232 6.79 23.61 -3.54
C TYR A 232 7.01 22.74 -4.78
N MET A 233 7.98 21.81 -4.74
CA MET A 233 8.29 21.01 -5.93
C MET A 233 7.25 19.92 -6.20
N GLU A 234 6.65 19.32 -5.16
CA GLU A 234 5.57 18.33 -5.34
C GLU A 234 4.20 18.97 -5.65
N SER A 235 4.06 20.31 -5.53
CA SER A 235 2.79 21.01 -5.80
C SER A 235 2.42 21.09 -7.28
N ASP A 236 3.38 20.86 -8.18
CA ASP A 236 3.23 21.03 -9.61
C ASP A 236 3.70 19.79 -10.38
N PRO A 237 2.94 19.33 -11.40
CA PRO A 237 3.28 18.12 -12.15
C PRO A 237 4.65 18.16 -12.84
N GLU A 238 5.06 19.29 -13.42
CA GLU A 238 6.34 19.41 -14.15
C GLU A 238 7.51 19.40 -13.16
N ARG A 239 7.40 20.17 -12.06
CA ARG A 239 8.42 20.16 -10.99
C ARG A 239 8.53 18.79 -10.32
N LYS A 240 7.41 18.09 -10.16
CA LYS A 240 7.38 16.73 -9.62
C LYS A 240 8.10 15.73 -10.54
N GLU A 241 7.93 15.83 -11.85
CA GLU A 241 8.62 14.98 -12.83
C GLU A 241 10.15 15.19 -12.76
N MET A 242 10.61 16.44 -12.67
CA MET A 242 12.04 16.75 -12.46
C MET A 242 12.57 16.09 -11.18
N VAL A 243 11.78 16.16 -10.12
CA VAL A 243 12.07 15.58 -8.83
C VAL A 243 12.09 14.05 -8.94
N ASP A 244 11.22 13.40 -9.72
CA ASP A 244 11.25 11.95 -10.03
C ASP A 244 12.52 11.55 -10.80
N GLU A 245 12.88 12.28 -11.87
CA GLU A 245 14.09 12.03 -12.65
C GLU A 245 15.36 12.07 -11.78
N TYR A 246 15.44 13.04 -10.87
CA TYR A 246 16.54 13.12 -9.91
C TYR A 246 16.67 11.84 -9.05
N TYR A 247 15.56 11.25 -8.59
CA TYR A 247 15.62 10.06 -7.73
C TYR A 247 16.07 8.80 -8.47
N ASP A 248 15.82 8.73 -9.77
CA ASP A 248 16.29 7.62 -10.60
C ASP A 248 17.82 7.64 -10.76
N ILE A 249 18.43 8.83 -10.80
CA ILE A 249 19.86 8.98 -11.09
C ILE A 249 20.73 9.22 -9.85
N ALA A 250 20.20 9.88 -8.82
CA ALA A 250 20.98 10.37 -7.68
C ALA A 250 21.76 9.28 -6.90
N PRO A 251 21.19 8.08 -6.61
CA PRO A 251 21.95 7.03 -5.93
C PRO A 251 23.19 6.58 -6.72
N THR A 252 23.09 6.52 -8.05
CA THR A 252 24.20 6.18 -8.93
C THR A 252 25.26 7.27 -8.95
N ILE A 253 24.84 8.53 -8.98
CA ILE A 253 25.74 9.71 -8.94
C ILE A 253 26.55 9.72 -7.64
N VAL A 254 25.89 9.64 -6.48
CA VAL A 254 26.55 9.59 -5.16
C VAL A 254 27.55 8.43 -5.12
N LYS A 255 27.14 7.23 -5.54
CA LYS A 255 28.02 6.06 -5.59
C LYS A 255 29.26 6.25 -6.49
N ARG A 256 29.14 6.98 -7.60
CA ARG A 256 30.27 7.29 -8.48
C ARG A 256 31.17 8.37 -7.87
N MET A 257 30.60 9.42 -7.26
CA MET A 257 31.34 10.47 -6.54
C MET A 257 32.13 9.93 -5.36
N ASP A 258 31.55 9.01 -4.58
CA ASP A 258 32.21 8.39 -3.42
C ASP A 258 33.44 7.57 -3.79
N ARG A 259 33.57 7.17 -5.07
CA ARG A 259 34.73 6.45 -5.61
C ARG A 259 35.82 7.38 -6.13
N CYS A 260 35.57 8.68 -6.21
CA CYS A 260 36.59 9.64 -6.62
C CYS A 260 37.54 9.94 -5.45
N ASP A 261 38.85 9.96 -5.72
CA ASP A 261 39.86 10.26 -4.69
C ASP A 261 39.67 11.68 -4.11
N ASN A 262 39.17 12.60 -4.93
CA ASN A 262 38.86 13.99 -4.58
C ASN A 262 37.40 14.21 -4.13
N ARG A 263 36.73 13.19 -3.58
CA ARG A 263 35.30 13.28 -3.19
C ARG A 263 34.99 14.44 -2.24
N LYS A 264 35.91 14.77 -1.33
CA LYS A 264 35.72 15.84 -0.36
C LYS A 264 35.67 17.20 -1.04
N GLU A 265 36.58 17.48 -1.97
CA GLU A 265 36.53 18.72 -2.74
C GLU A 265 35.27 18.78 -3.63
N LEU A 266 34.85 17.65 -4.21
CA LEU A 266 33.63 17.59 -5.01
C LEU A 266 32.37 17.92 -4.21
N TYR A 267 32.21 17.35 -3.02
CA TYR A 267 31.05 17.65 -2.17
C TYR A 267 31.08 19.08 -1.62
N GLN A 268 32.26 19.61 -1.30
CA GLN A 268 32.42 21.01 -0.92
C GLN A 268 32.03 21.95 -2.06
N ASP A 269 32.48 21.67 -3.29
CA ASP A 269 32.11 22.45 -4.49
C ASP A 269 30.59 22.47 -4.71
N LEU A 270 29.92 21.32 -4.58
CA LEU A 270 28.46 21.25 -4.69
C LEU A 270 27.75 22.00 -3.56
N TYR A 271 28.29 21.95 -2.34
CA TYR A 271 27.76 22.71 -1.21
C TYR A 271 27.80 24.21 -1.50
N ASP A 272 28.97 24.72 -1.93
CA ASP A 272 29.19 26.15 -2.11
C ASP A 272 28.49 26.70 -3.36
N ARG A 273 28.50 25.95 -4.48
CA ARG A 273 27.93 26.41 -5.75
C ARG A 273 26.43 26.24 -5.85
N TYR A 274 25.87 25.20 -5.23
CA TYR A 274 24.46 24.84 -5.40
C TYR A 274 23.69 24.86 -4.09
N LEU A 275 24.14 24.12 -3.07
CA LEU A 275 23.34 23.90 -1.88
C LEU A 275 23.11 25.20 -1.08
N MET A 276 24.18 25.94 -0.80
CA MET A 276 24.13 27.19 -0.04
C MET A 276 23.29 28.26 -0.75
N PRO A 277 23.46 28.52 -2.06
CA PRO A 277 22.58 29.41 -2.78
C PRO A 277 21.11 28.97 -2.78
N CYS A 278 20.82 27.68 -2.96
CA CYS A 278 19.44 27.17 -2.86
C CYS A 278 18.84 27.44 -1.47
N ILE A 279 19.61 27.24 -0.40
CA ILE A 279 19.15 27.52 0.97
C ILE A 279 18.77 28.99 1.13
N HIS A 280 19.64 29.91 0.69
CA HIS A 280 19.35 31.34 0.77
C HIS A 280 18.18 31.76 -0.12
N GLU A 281 18.03 31.16 -1.30
CA GLU A 281 16.89 31.39 -2.18
C GLU A 281 15.58 30.93 -1.51
N ILE A 282 15.58 29.79 -0.81
CA ILE A 282 14.41 29.33 -0.05
C ILE A 282 14.11 30.24 1.14
N GLU A 283 15.13 30.66 1.89
CA GLU A 283 14.99 31.59 3.02
C GLU A 283 14.43 32.96 2.59
N ASP A 284 14.78 33.41 1.39
CA ASP A 284 14.28 34.64 0.77
C ASP A 284 12.93 34.44 0.03
N GLU A 285 12.30 33.26 0.11
CA GLU A 285 11.07 32.88 -0.62
C GLU A 285 11.19 32.95 -2.16
N LYS A 286 12.41 32.92 -2.70
CA LYS A 286 12.76 32.88 -4.14
C LYS A 286 12.73 31.44 -4.67
N TYR A 287 11.54 30.84 -4.60
CA TYR A 287 11.36 29.42 -4.89
C TYR A 287 11.59 29.07 -6.37
N GLU A 288 11.25 29.94 -7.30
CA GLU A 288 11.47 29.67 -8.73
C GLU A 288 12.97 29.68 -9.09
N GLU A 289 13.73 30.60 -8.50
CA GLU A 289 15.19 30.66 -8.62
C GLU A 289 15.85 29.40 -8.04
N CYS A 290 15.41 28.96 -6.87
CA CYS A 290 15.87 27.69 -6.29
C CYS A 290 15.55 26.50 -7.19
N CYS A 291 14.38 26.47 -7.83
CA CYS A 291 13.99 25.42 -8.77
C CYS A 291 14.94 25.37 -9.98
N ASN A 292 15.22 26.52 -10.59
CA ASN A 292 16.12 26.63 -11.73
C ASN A 292 17.54 26.18 -11.36
N ARG A 293 18.05 26.63 -10.21
CA ARG A 293 19.38 26.24 -9.71
C ARG A 293 19.46 24.74 -9.42
N TYR A 294 18.41 24.17 -8.84
CA TYR A 294 18.33 22.75 -8.58
C TYR A 294 18.37 21.95 -9.89
N GLN A 295 17.64 22.39 -10.92
CA GLN A 295 17.66 21.78 -12.24
C GLN A 295 19.06 21.81 -12.87
N ASP A 296 19.75 22.96 -12.81
CA ASP A 296 21.12 23.11 -13.31
C ASP A 296 22.09 22.13 -12.63
N MET A 297 21.99 22.00 -11.30
CA MET A 297 22.79 21.04 -10.55
C MET A 297 22.56 19.60 -11.04
N VAL A 298 21.29 19.20 -11.19
CA VAL A 298 20.93 17.85 -11.61
C VAL A 298 21.42 17.57 -13.04
N MET A 299 21.28 18.52 -13.96
CA MET A 299 21.78 18.40 -15.33
C MET A 299 23.31 18.29 -15.39
N GLU A 300 24.04 19.10 -14.62
CA GLU A 300 25.51 19.02 -14.53
C GLU A 300 25.94 17.65 -14.01
N LEU A 301 25.35 17.19 -12.90
CA LEU A 301 25.68 15.92 -12.29
C LEU A 301 25.34 14.74 -13.20
N LYS A 302 24.19 14.79 -13.88
CA LYS A 302 23.81 13.79 -14.88
C LYS A 302 24.83 13.72 -16.02
N SER A 303 25.22 14.86 -16.58
CA SER A 303 26.22 14.93 -17.65
C SER A 303 27.58 14.36 -17.24
N ARG A 304 28.00 14.64 -16.00
CA ARG A 304 29.30 14.26 -15.47
C ARG A 304 29.38 12.79 -15.02
N TYR A 305 28.28 12.25 -14.52
CA TYR A 305 28.27 10.95 -13.83
C TYR A 305 27.27 9.93 -14.37
N MET A 306 26.46 10.22 -15.38
CA MET A 306 25.54 9.22 -15.96
C MET A 306 25.89 8.83 -17.40
N ASN A 307 26.86 9.52 -18.00
CA ASN A 307 27.50 9.12 -19.25
C ASN A 307 28.62 8.10 -19.04
#